data_AF-A0A6I4MUF7-F1
#
_entry.id   AF-A0A6I4MUF7-F1
#
_cell.length_a   1.000
_cell.length_b   1.000
_cell.length_c   1.000
_cell.angle_alpha   90.00
_cell.angle_beta   90.00
_cell.angle_gamma   90.00
#
_symmetry.space_group_name_H-M   'P 1'
#
loop_
_entity.id
_entity.type
_entity.pdbx_description
1 polymer ?
#
loop_
_entity_poly.entity_id
_entity_poly.type
_entity_poly.pdbx_seq_one_letter_code
_entity_poly.pdbx_strand_id
1 'polypeptide(L)' 'MTEIPPDAVPPASEPVPDAFSPETPRDPHWFKTAVFYEVSVRGFCDSNGDGYGDLRGLISKLDHLE' A
#
# COMPACT_ATOMS: atom_id res chain seq x y z
N MET A 1 37.27 -11.28 11.75
CA MET A 1 36.88 -12.21 10.67
C MET A 1 35.81 -13.10 11.25
N THR A 2 34.56 -12.61 11.27
CA THR A 2 33.43 -13.33 11.86
C THR A 2 32.55 -13.73 10.68
N GLU A 3 32.51 -15.02 10.39
CA GLU A 3 31.71 -15.55 9.29
C GLU A 3 30.22 -15.32 9.53
N ILE A 4 29.54 -14.84 8.50
CA ILE A 4 28.09 -14.68 8.45
C ILE A 4 27.51 -16.08 8.15
N PRO A 5 26.52 -16.59 8.90
CA PRO A 5 25.94 -17.91 8.67
C PRO A 5 25.24 -17.99 7.29
N PRO A 6 25.34 -19.12 6.57
CA PRO A 6 24.86 -19.27 5.19
C PRO A 6 23.33 -19.33 5.02
N ASP A 7 22.53 -19.25 6.10
CA ASP A 7 21.07 -19.45 6.08
C ASP A 7 20.23 -18.18 6.27
N ALA A 8 20.82 -16.98 6.17
CA ALA A 8 20.08 -15.72 6.24
C ALA A 8 19.85 -15.07 4.86
N VAL A 9 19.57 -15.87 3.83
CA VAL A 9 18.99 -15.35 2.59
C VAL A 9 17.48 -15.20 2.87
N PRO A 10 16.95 -13.97 3.03
CA PRO A 10 15.51 -13.79 3.09
C PRO A 10 14.92 -14.42 1.82
N PRO A 11 13.75 -15.08 1.86
CA PRO A 11 13.13 -15.60 0.64
C PRO A 11 13.10 -14.44 -0.35
N ALA A 12 13.80 -14.65 -1.48
CA ALA A 12 13.93 -13.67 -2.54
C ALA A 12 12.55 -13.07 -2.76
N SER A 13 12.45 -11.73 -2.71
CA SER A 13 11.22 -10.97 -2.91
C SER A 13 10.37 -11.65 -3.97
N GLU A 14 9.33 -12.38 -3.55
CA GLU A 14 8.31 -12.81 -4.48
C GLU A 14 7.82 -11.51 -5.12
N PRO A 15 7.87 -11.40 -6.46
CA PRO A 15 7.38 -10.21 -7.10
C PRO A 15 5.92 -10.09 -6.68
N VAL A 16 5.61 -9.02 -5.95
CA VAL A 16 4.22 -8.65 -5.70
C VAL A 16 3.56 -8.69 -7.07
N PRO A 17 2.53 -9.55 -7.28
CA PRO A 17 1.97 -9.74 -8.60
C PRO A 17 1.66 -8.36 -9.17
N ASP A 18 2.26 -8.07 -10.32
CA ASP A 18 2.12 -6.78 -10.96
C ASP A 18 0.64 -6.63 -11.29
N ALA A 19 -0.05 -5.83 -10.48
CA ALA A 19 -1.46 -5.56 -10.67
C ALA A 19 -1.71 -4.93 -12.05
N PHE A 20 -0.67 -4.47 -12.75
CA PHE A 20 -0.71 -3.89 -14.09
C PHE A 20 -0.29 -4.89 -15.20
N SER A 21 -0.36 -6.20 -14.95
CA SER A 21 -0.08 -7.22 -15.96
C SER A 21 -0.96 -7.05 -17.21
N PRO A 22 -0.37 -6.99 -18.42
CA PRO A 22 -1.11 -6.79 -19.68
C PRO A 22 -1.98 -8.00 -20.07
N GLU A 23 -1.78 -9.16 -19.45
CA GLU A 23 -2.43 -10.43 -19.78
C GLU A 23 -3.92 -10.46 -19.40
N THR A 24 -4.40 -9.52 -18.58
CA THR A 24 -5.82 -9.34 -18.26
C THR A 24 -6.23 -7.90 -18.55
N PRO A 25 -6.99 -7.62 -19.63
CA PRO A 25 -7.46 -6.27 -19.91
C PRO A 25 -8.42 -5.83 -18.80
N ARG A 26 -7.99 -4.87 -17.96
CA ARG A 26 -8.93 -4.13 -17.11
C ARG A 26 -9.95 -3.43 -18.00
N ASP A 27 -11.19 -3.31 -17.53
CA ASP A 27 -12.18 -2.50 -18.22
C ASP A 27 -11.59 -1.10 -18.46
N PRO A 28 -11.38 -0.68 -19.73
CA PRO A 28 -10.79 0.62 -20.04
C PRO A 28 -11.67 1.78 -19.56
N HIS A 29 -12.89 1.51 -19.10
CA HIS A 29 -13.83 2.47 -18.57
C HIS A 29 -14.07 2.37 -17.05
N TRP A 30 -13.23 1.64 -16.30
CA TRP A 30 -13.38 1.47 -14.84
C TRP A 30 -13.59 2.79 -14.09
N PHE A 31 -12.96 3.88 -14.54
CA PHE A 31 -13.06 5.21 -13.92
C PHE A 31 -14.44 5.85 -14.07
N LYS A 32 -15.28 5.38 -15.01
CA LYS A 32 -16.65 5.89 -15.21
C LYS A 32 -17.63 5.33 -14.18
N THR A 33 -17.33 4.17 -13.61
CA THR A 33 -18.17 3.48 -12.62
C THR A 33 -17.55 3.47 -11.22
N ALA A 34 -16.26 3.82 -11.09
CA ALA A 34 -15.58 3.93 -9.81
C ALA A 34 -16.10 5.10 -8.96
N VAL A 35 -16.21 4.87 -7.65
CA VAL A 35 -16.50 5.91 -6.65
C VAL A 35 -15.17 6.36 -6.05
N PHE A 36 -14.86 7.64 -6.17
CA PHE A 36 -13.63 8.23 -5.64
C PHE A 36 -13.89 8.90 -4.29
N TYR A 37 -13.04 8.60 -3.31
CA TYR A 37 -13.03 9.28 -2.02
C TYR A 37 -11.77 10.14 -1.91
N GLU A 38 -11.97 11.45 -1.79
CA GLU A 38 -10.88 12.38 -1.50
C GLU A 38 -10.71 12.48 0.02
N VAL A 39 -9.48 12.27 0.49
CA VAL A 39 -9.14 12.36 1.90
C VAL A 39 -7.88 13.19 2.09
N SER A 40 -7.96 14.19 2.98
CA SER A 40 -6.81 15.00 3.34
C SER A 40 -5.94 14.27 4.35
N VAL A 41 -4.73 13.86 3.93
CA VAL A 41 -3.79 13.09 4.76
C VAL A 41 -3.53 13.78 6.10
N ARG A 42 -3.25 15.09 6.07
CA ARG A 42 -2.92 15.87 7.28
C ARG A 42 -4.08 16.04 8.27
N GLY A 43 -5.32 15.92 7.81
CA GLY A 43 -6.50 16.07 8.66
C GLY A 43 -7.12 14.75 9.10
N PHE A 44 -6.62 13.61 8.60
CA PHE A 44 -7.34 12.35 8.69
C PHE A 44 -6.98 11.53 9.93
N CYS A 45 -5.72 11.13 10.09
CA CYS A 45 -5.30 10.32 11.22
C CYS A 45 -3.81 10.52 11.52
N ASP A 46 -3.53 11.04 12.71
CA ASP A 46 -2.17 11.16 13.27
C ASP A 46 -1.82 9.85 13.99
N SER A 47 -0.75 9.18 13.55
CA SER A 47 -0.27 7.93 14.14
C SER A 47 0.92 8.11 15.08
N ASN A 48 1.54 9.29 15.11
CA ASN A 48 2.80 9.54 15.80
C ASN A 48 2.71 10.61 16.91
N GLY A 49 1.58 11.32 17.01
CA GLY A 49 1.30 12.32 18.03
C GLY A 49 1.85 13.71 17.75
N ASP A 50 2.25 14.02 16.51
CA ASP A 50 2.79 15.32 16.11
C ASP A 50 1.71 16.38 15.80
N GLY A 51 0.42 15.97 15.80
CA GLY A 51 -0.73 16.83 15.53
C GLY A 51 -1.09 16.93 14.04
N TYR A 52 -0.37 16.24 13.15
CA TYR A 52 -0.67 16.15 11.73
C TYR A 52 -0.95 14.70 11.33
N GLY A 53 -1.99 14.51 10.52
CA GLY A 53 -2.25 13.21 9.95
C GLY A 53 -1.15 12.76 8.99
N ASP A 54 -0.90 11.45 8.98
CA ASP A 54 0.18 10.84 8.24
C ASP A 54 -0.30 9.64 7.41
N LEU A 55 0.55 9.17 6.49
CA LEU A 55 0.21 8.07 5.59
C LEU A 55 0.03 6.74 6.33
N ARG A 56 0.73 6.52 7.46
CA ARG A 56 0.57 5.29 8.26
C ARG A 56 -0.79 5.28 8.96
N GLY A 57 -1.21 6.43 9.47
CA GLY A 57 -2.56 6.65 10.01
C GLY A 57 -3.63 6.44 8.93
N LEU A 58 -3.43 6.96 7.73
CA LEU A 58 -4.34 6.73 6.61
C LEU A 58 -4.47 5.24 6.27
N ILE A 59 -3.35 4.54 6.11
CA ILE A 59 -3.34 3.10 5.78
C ILE A 59 -4.09 2.29 6.83
N SER A 60 -3.97 2.64 8.11
CA SER A 60 -4.65 1.93 9.21
C SER A 60 -6.19 2.00 9.17
N LYS A 61 -6.76 2.88 8.33
CA LYS A 61 -8.21 3.06 8.19
C LYS A 61 -8.74 2.60 6.83
N LEU A 62 -7.88 2.13 5.93
CA LEU A 62 -8.32 1.64 4.61
C LEU A 62 -9.20 0.40 4.72
N ASP A 63 -9.06 -0.40 5.78
CA ASP A 63 -9.93 -1.55 6.05
C ASP A 63 -11.42 -1.17 6.29
N HIS A 64 -11.74 0.13 6.45
CA HIS A 64 -13.13 0.61 6.58
C HIS A 64 -13.80 1.00 5.25
N LEU A 65 -13.12 0.85 4.11
CA LEU A 65 -13.62 1.26 2.78
C LEU A 65 -14.07 0.09 1.87
N GLU A 66 -14.40 -1.07 2.45
CA GLU A 66 -15.05 -2.17 1.70
C GLU A 66 -16.44 -1.81 1.15
#